data_AF-A0A662H006-F1
#
_entry.id   AF-A0A662H006-F1
#
_cell.length_a   1.000
_cell.length_b   1.000
_cell.length_c   1.000
_cell.angle_alpha   90.00
_cell.angle_beta   90.00
_cell.angle_gamma   90.00
#
_symmetry.space_group_name_H-M   'P 1'
#
loop_
_entity.id
_entity.type
_entity.pdbx_description
1 polymer ?
#
loop_
_entity_poly.entity_id
_entity_poly.type
_entity_poly.pdbx_seq_one_letter_code
_entity_poly.pdbx_strand_id
1 'polypeptide(L)'
;MELSGGHYHVLARLKVAANTSSATVATMYVKATRGGTEQTIASRPIRADEFEEAGKWQVFIMPVDINEDDTNIKVGVEFHPGVTDLWCDWIRVQLAGLLHSGLFERGGIRDLWAIADGLFKATPEGRAKFEPGFVNNSLVAADIDASKITSGVFDVARIP
;
A
#
# COMPACT_ATOMS: atom_id res chain seq x y z
N MET A 1 -16.38 -6.68 6.05
CA MET A 1 -15.74 -6.91 4.74
C MET A 1 -14.94 -8.18 4.88
N GLU A 2 -15.02 -9.11 3.93
CA GLU A 2 -14.09 -10.24 3.91
C GLU A 2 -12.86 -9.82 3.12
N LEU A 3 -11.72 -9.78 3.80
CA LEU A 3 -10.40 -9.60 3.18
C LEU A 3 -9.69 -10.94 3.33
N SER A 4 -9.01 -11.37 2.26
CA SER A 4 -8.11 -12.51 2.33
C SER A 4 -6.94 -12.24 3.29
N GLY A 5 -6.29 -13.29 3.77
CA GLY A 5 -5.02 -13.14 4.48
C GLY A 5 -4.00 -12.39 3.62
N GLY A 6 -3.22 -11.51 4.24
CA GLY A 6 -2.21 -10.71 3.55
C GLY A 6 -1.77 -9.46 4.29
N HIS A 7 -0.79 -8.77 3.71
CA HIS A 7 -0.29 -7.49 4.17
C HIS A 7 -1.05 -6.35 3.51
N TYR A 8 -1.63 -5.47 4.31
CA TYR A 8 -2.43 -4.34 3.82
C TYR A 8 -1.94 -3.01 4.41
N HIS A 9 -2.19 -1.94 3.66
CA HIS A 9 -2.18 -0.58 4.15
C HIS A 9 -3.62 -0.12 4.34
N VAL A 10 -3.95 0.31 5.55
CA VAL A 10 -5.14 1.09 5.84
C VAL A 10 -4.78 2.56 5.70
N LEU A 11 -5.54 3.28 4.87
CA LEU A 11 -5.37 4.70 4.63
C LEU A 11 -6.62 5.43 5.09
N ALA A 12 -6.44 6.53 5.82
CA ALA A 12 -7.52 7.44 6.19
C ALA A 12 -7.15 8.86 5.80
N ARG A 13 -8.04 9.56 5.09
CA ARG A 13 -7.87 10.98 4.78
C ARG A 13 -8.58 11.82 5.83
N LEU A 14 -7.77 12.49 6.63
CA LEU A 14 -8.19 13.23 7.82
C LEU A 14 -7.81 14.71 7.72
N LYS A 15 -8.52 15.54 8.48
CA LYS A 15 -8.22 16.97 8.65
C LYS A 15 -8.58 17.36 10.08
N VAL A 16 -7.79 18.26 10.68
CA VAL A 16 -8.09 18.85 12.00
C VAL A 16 -8.28 20.35 11.92
N ALA A 17 -9.02 20.92 12.86
CA ALA A 17 -9.21 22.38 12.97
C ALA A 17 -7.98 23.08 13.55
N ALA A 18 -7.26 22.41 14.45
CA ALA A 18 -6.03 22.88 15.06
C ALA A 18 -5.03 21.72 15.24
N ASN A 19 -3.75 21.97 15.00
CA ASN A 19 -2.68 20.96 14.99
C ASN A 19 -1.53 21.29 15.98
N THR A 20 -1.74 22.18 16.95
CA THR A 20 -0.68 22.62 17.87
C THR A 20 -0.52 21.76 19.12
N SER A 21 -1.46 20.84 19.36
CA SER A 21 -1.48 19.99 20.54
C SER A 21 -0.77 18.66 20.29
N SER A 22 -0.02 18.19 21.30
CA SER A 22 0.57 16.84 21.31
C SER A 22 -0.40 15.77 21.84
N ALA A 23 -1.67 16.11 22.07
CA ALA A 23 -2.69 15.14 22.46
C ALA A 23 -3.17 14.30 21.26
N THR A 24 -3.53 13.05 21.53
CA THR A 24 -4.17 12.15 20.55
C THR A 24 -5.56 12.66 20.19
N VAL A 25 -5.81 12.83 18.89
CA VAL A 25 -7.11 13.29 18.35
C VAL A 25 -7.89 12.17 17.68
N ALA A 26 -7.19 11.15 17.21
CA ALA A 26 -7.80 10.01 16.54
C ALA A 26 -7.01 8.73 16.78
N THR A 27 -7.65 7.58 16.62
CA THR A 27 -6.98 6.28 16.60
C THR A 27 -7.50 5.47 15.41
N MET A 28 -6.61 5.19 14.45
CA MET A 28 -6.90 4.21 13.41
C MET A 28 -6.85 2.82 14.04
N TYR A 29 -7.82 1.96 13.72
CA TYR A 29 -7.85 0.59 14.21
C TYR A 29 -8.29 -0.40 13.14
N VAL A 30 -7.80 -1.63 13.28
CA VAL A 30 -8.34 -2.82 12.62
C VAL A 30 -8.65 -3.86 13.67
N LYS A 31 -9.87 -4.39 13.66
CA LYS A 31 -10.31 -5.50 14.50
C LYS A 31 -10.67 -6.69 13.61
N ALA A 32 -10.39 -7.90 14.11
CA ALA A 32 -10.82 -9.14 13.49
C ALA A 32 -11.23 -10.14 14.57
N THR A 33 -12.07 -11.09 14.19
CA THR A 33 -12.40 -12.27 15.00
C THR A 33 -11.40 -13.37 14.67
N ARG A 34 -10.54 -13.73 15.64
CA ARG A 34 -9.55 -14.81 15.53
C ARG A 34 -9.77 -15.80 16.68
N GLY A 35 -9.85 -17.09 16.35
CA GLY A 35 -10.20 -18.12 17.34
C GLY A 35 -11.55 -17.86 18.03
N GLY A 36 -12.51 -17.25 17.33
CA GLY A 36 -13.85 -16.94 17.86
C GLY A 36 -13.94 -15.69 18.75
N THR A 37 -12.84 -14.97 18.97
CA THR A 37 -12.83 -13.74 19.80
C THR A 37 -12.45 -12.52 18.97
N GLU A 38 -13.21 -11.42 19.11
CA GLU A 38 -12.85 -10.14 18.50
C GLU A 38 -11.61 -9.55 19.21
N GLN A 39 -10.60 -9.19 18.43
CA GLN A 39 -9.39 -8.55 18.93
C GLN A 39 -8.90 -7.46 17.97
N THR A 40 -8.21 -6.47 18.51
CA THR A 40 -7.54 -5.43 17.72
C THR A 40 -6.24 -5.99 17.17
N ILE A 41 -6.15 -6.12 15.84
CA ILE A 41 -4.96 -6.66 15.16
C ILE A 41 -3.98 -5.57 14.73
N ALA A 42 -4.47 -4.33 14.56
CA ALA A 42 -3.63 -3.14 14.35
C ALA A 42 -4.28 -1.91 14.96
N SER A 43 -3.46 -1.02 15.50
CA SER A 43 -3.88 0.26 16.06
C SER A 43 -2.79 1.30 15.90
N ARG A 44 -3.18 2.52 15.55
CA ARG A 44 -2.26 3.67 15.47
C ARG A 44 -2.93 4.93 16.04
N PRO A 45 -2.44 5.48 17.16
CA PRO A 45 -2.86 6.80 17.61
C PRO A 45 -2.31 7.87 16.67
N ILE A 46 -3.08 8.93 16.47
CA ILE A 46 -2.72 10.11 15.68
C ILE A 46 -2.84 11.32 16.60
N ARG A 47 -1.75 12.06 16.79
CA ARG A 47 -1.74 13.33 17.53
C ARG A 47 -2.13 14.50 16.65
N ALA A 48 -2.60 15.59 17.28
CA ALA A 48 -2.90 16.83 16.56
C ALA A 48 -1.64 17.38 15.86
N ASP A 49 -0.48 17.29 16.51
CA ASP A 49 0.82 17.73 15.99
C ASP A 49 1.40 16.89 14.85
N GLU A 50 0.79 15.75 14.51
CA GLU A 50 1.15 14.96 13.32
C GLU A 50 0.54 15.49 12.03
N PHE A 51 -0.43 16.41 12.12
CA PHE A 51 -0.98 17.10 10.96
C PHE A 51 -0.03 18.22 10.54
N GLU A 52 0.35 18.24 9.26
CA GLU A 52 1.24 19.26 8.68
C GLU A 52 0.69 20.68 8.88
N GLU A 53 -0.63 20.83 8.71
CA GLU A 53 -1.29 22.13 8.74
C GLU A 53 -2.75 21.99 9.18
N ALA A 54 -3.20 22.89 10.05
CA ALA A 54 -4.60 23.02 10.41
C ALA A 54 -5.47 23.33 9.17
N GLY A 55 -6.61 22.67 9.04
CA GLY A 55 -7.53 22.86 7.92
C GLY A 55 -7.11 22.18 6.60
N LYS A 56 -5.95 21.51 6.56
CA LYS A 56 -5.47 20.78 5.37
C LYS A 56 -5.79 19.30 5.47
N TRP A 57 -6.22 18.71 4.35
CA TRP A 57 -6.41 17.26 4.25
C TRP A 57 -5.07 16.54 4.16
N GLN A 58 -4.86 15.54 5.01
CA GLN A 58 -3.67 14.69 5.05
C GLN A 58 -4.07 13.22 5.06
N VAL A 59 -3.27 12.37 4.39
CA VAL A 59 -3.50 10.92 4.37
C VAL A 59 -2.60 10.25 5.40
N PHE A 60 -3.20 9.51 6.30
CA PHE A 60 -2.50 8.68 7.29
C PHE A 60 -2.53 7.22 6.83
N ILE A 61 -1.38 6.55 6.95
CA ILE A 61 -1.20 5.16 6.56
C ILE A 61 -0.91 4.34 7.82
N MET A 62 -1.50 3.16 7.91
CA MET A 62 -1.24 2.16 8.94
C MET A 62 -1.10 0.78 8.28
N PRO A 63 0.08 0.14 8.31
CA PRO A 63 0.23 -1.24 7.89
C PRO A 63 -0.52 -2.17 8.84
N VAL A 64 -1.10 -3.24 8.30
CA VAL A 64 -1.80 -4.28 9.04
C VAL A 64 -1.56 -5.63 8.36
N ASP A 65 -1.32 -6.64 9.18
CA ASP A 65 -1.25 -8.03 8.77
C ASP A 65 -2.55 -8.72 9.14
N ILE A 66 -3.22 -9.29 8.14
CA ILE A 66 -4.46 -10.03 8.30
C ILE A 66 -4.12 -11.51 8.07
N ASN A 67 -4.44 -12.36 9.04
CA ASN A 67 -4.21 -13.80 8.90
C ASN A 67 -5.31 -14.45 8.06
N GLU A 68 -5.03 -15.63 7.51
CA GLU A 68 -6.04 -16.42 6.78
C GLU A 68 -7.22 -16.85 7.66
N ASP A 69 -7.02 -16.98 8.97
CA ASP A 69 -8.05 -17.34 9.94
C ASP A 69 -8.78 -16.13 10.56
N ASP A 70 -8.42 -14.90 10.16
CA ASP A 70 -9.11 -13.69 10.59
C ASP A 70 -10.44 -13.53 9.84
N THR A 71 -11.51 -13.41 10.62
CA THR A 71 -12.87 -13.20 10.09
C THR A 71 -13.47 -11.90 10.63
N ASN A 72 -14.58 -11.44 10.05
CA ASN A 72 -15.31 -10.25 10.53
C ASN A 72 -14.44 -8.99 10.70
N ILE A 73 -13.67 -8.67 9.65
CA ILE A 73 -12.70 -7.58 9.71
C ILE A 73 -13.41 -6.23 9.71
N LYS A 74 -13.05 -5.40 10.69
CA LYS A 74 -13.57 -4.04 10.92
C LYS A 74 -12.42 -3.04 10.90
N VAL A 75 -12.51 -2.07 10.02
CA VAL A 75 -11.55 -0.97 9.89
C VAL A 75 -12.24 0.32 10.28
N GLY A 76 -11.57 1.17 11.06
CA GLY A 76 -12.17 2.44 11.47
C GLY A 76 -11.16 3.46 11.98
N VAL A 77 -11.69 4.65 12.22
CA VAL A 77 -11.01 5.74 12.91
C VAL A 77 -11.89 6.14 14.08
N GLU A 78 -11.36 6.01 15.29
CA GLU A 78 -11.99 6.46 16.52
C GLU A 78 -11.56 7.90 16.79
N PHE A 79 -12.51 8.82 17.00
CA PHE A 79 -12.25 10.22 17.33
C PHE A 79 -12.20 10.42 18.84
N HIS A 80 -11.18 11.15 19.32
CA HIS A 80 -11.02 11.52 20.72
C HIS A 80 -11.39 13.00 20.90
N PRO A 81 -12.57 13.31 21.45
CA PRO A 81 -13.03 14.69 21.59
C PRO A 81 -12.23 15.47 22.64
N GLY A 82 -12.29 16.81 22.55
CA GLY A 82 -11.72 17.71 23.56
C GLY A 82 -10.38 18.36 23.20
N VAL A 83 -9.80 18.04 22.05
CA VAL A 83 -8.54 18.65 21.56
C VAL A 83 -8.79 19.58 20.38
N THR A 84 -9.43 19.08 19.33
CA THR A 84 -9.77 19.80 18.09
C THR A 84 -10.89 19.04 17.39
N ASP A 85 -11.62 19.71 16.50
CA ASP A 85 -12.51 19.03 15.57
C ASP A 85 -11.70 18.20 14.57
N LEU A 86 -12.23 17.03 14.22
CA LEU A 86 -11.68 16.10 13.24
C LEU A 86 -12.71 15.87 12.13
N TRP A 87 -12.24 15.90 10.88
CA TRP A 87 -13.02 15.44 9.73
C TRP A 87 -12.36 14.22 9.11
N CYS A 88 -13.19 13.26 8.71
CA CYS A 88 -12.79 12.09 7.94
C CYS A 88 -13.54 12.10 6.60
N ASP A 89 -12.81 12.07 5.49
CA ASP A 89 -13.37 12.05 4.14
C ASP A 89 -13.61 10.59 3.70
N TRP A 90 -12.55 9.79 3.70
CA TRP A 90 -12.63 8.38 3.34
C TRP A 90 -11.63 7.52 4.11
N ILE A 91 -11.96 6.23 4.17
CA ILE A 91 -11.07 5.16 4.63
C ILE A 91 -10.92 4.18 3.46
N ARG A 92 -9.69 3.79 3.14
CA ARG A 92 -9.35 2.82 2.09
C ARG A 92 -8.45 1.74 2.65
N VAL A 93 -8.59 0.55 2.10
CA VAL A 93 -7.69 -0.58 2.35
C VAL A 93 -7.02 -0.92 1.03
N GLN A 94 -5.70 -1.02 1.02
CA GLN A 94 -4.90 -1.36 -0.14
C GLN A 94 -3.99 -2.53 0.20
N LEU A 95 -3.83 -3.47 -0.72
CA LEU A 95 -2.83 -4.53 -0.55
C LEU A 95 -1.44 -3.89 -0.57
N ALA A 96 -0.62 -4.15 0.46
CA ALA A 96 0.73 -3.59 0.59
C ALA A 96 1.77 -4.34 -0.28
N GLY A 97 1.31 -5.33 -1.06
CA GLY A 97 2.12 -6.26 -1.84
C GLY A 97 2.45 -7.52 -1.05
N LEU A 98 2.18 -8.69 -1.63
CA LEU A 98 2.73 -9.96 -1.12
C LEU A 98 4.16 -10.09 -1.63
N LEU A 99 5.15 -9.86 -0.75
CA LEU A 99 6.50 -10.35 -0.99
C LEU A 99 6.68 -11.64 -0.19
N HIS A 100 6.61 -12.78 -0.87
CA HIS A 100 6.91 -14.06 -0.26
C HIS A 100 8.38 -14.10 0.19
N SER A 101 8.64 -14.54 1.43
CA SER A 101 10.01 -14.76 1.90
C SER A 101 10.69 -15.83 1.04
N GLY A 102 11.91 -15.56 0.58
CA GLY A 102 12.63 -16.46 -0.33
C GLY A 102 12.22 -16.35 -1.80
N LEU A 103 11.52 -15.27 -2.19
CA LEU A 103 11.18 -14.97 -3.57
C LEU A 103 12.40 -14.59 -4.42
N PHE A 104 13.45 -14.03 -3.81
CA PHE A 104 14.66 -13.62 -4.53
C PHE A 104 15.86 -14.47 -4.14
N GLU A 105 16.68 -14.81 -5.12
CA GLU A 105 18.01 -15.39 -4.96
C GLU A 105 19.05 -14.52 -5.66
N ARG A 106 20.35 -14.80 -5.46
CA ARG A 106 21.41 -14.03 -6.13
C ARG A 106 21.26 -14.20 -7.65
N GLY A 107 20.74 -13.17 -8.31
CA GLY A 107 20.59 -13.11 -9.77
C GLY A 107 19.16 -13.29 -10.27
N GLY A 108 18.14 -13.43 -9.44
CA GLY A 108 16.77 -13.58 -9.95
C GLY A 108 15.68 -13.83 -8.91
N ILE A 109 14.51 -14.20 -9.43
CA ILE A 109 13.35 -14.65 -8.66
C ILE A 109 13.41 -16.18 -8.55
N ARG A 110 13.45 -16.71 -7.32
CA ARG A 110 13.56 -18.14 -7.00
C ARG A 110 12.28 -18.91 -7.30
N ASP A 111 11.12 -18.27 -7.15
CA ASP A 111 9.82 -18.89 -7.38
C ASP A 111 8.84 -17.91 -8.08
N LEU A 112 8.68 -18.10 -9.39
CA LEU A 112 7.79 -17.30 -10.23
C LEU A 112 6.30 -17.58 -9.96
N TRP A 113 5.96 -18.71 -9.32
CA TRP A 113 4.58 -19.06 -9.00
C TRP A 113 4.11 -18.43 -7.69
N ALA A 114 5.04 -18.13 -6.79
CA ALA A 114 4.78 -17.38 -5.56
C ALA A 114 4.30 -15.92 -5.81
N ILE A 115 4.40 -15.41 -7.05
CA ILE A 115 3.89 -14.08 -7.45
C ILE A 115 2.65 -14.15 -8.35
N ALA A 116 2.15 -15.35 -8.63
CA ALA A 116 1.01 -15.57 -9.53
C ALA A 116 -0.34 -15.10 -8.95
N ASP A 117 -0.43 -14.92 -7.63
CA ASP A 117 -1.58 -14.28 -6.99
C ASP A 117 -1.49 -12.76 -7.12
N GLY A 118 -1.94 -12.28 -8.28
CA GLY A 118 -2.38 -10.90 -8.50
C GLY A 118 -1.30 -9.85 -8.82
N LEU A 119 0.00 -10.18 -8.72
CA LEU A 119 1.08 -9.21 -8.98
C LEU A 119 1.64 -9.31 -10.42
N PHE A 120 1.65 -10.51 -11.02
CA PHE A 120 2.05 -10.76 -12.41
C PHE A 120 1.25 -11.92 -13.02
N LYS A 121 0.82 -11.80 -14.28
CA LYS A 121 0.46 -12.97 -15.10
C LYS A 121 1.67 -13.40 -15.92
N ALA A 122 2.27 -14.51 -15.54
CA ALA A 122 3.22 -15.20 -16.41
C ALA A 122 2.44 -16.02 -17.44
N THR A 123 2.53 -15.67 -18.72
CA THR A 123 2.07 -16.56 -19.79
C THR A 123 3.19 -17.54 -20.15
N PRO A 124 2.87 -18.71 -20.75
CA PRO A 124 3.86 -19.70 -21.17
C PRO A 124 4.94 -19.14 -22.11
N GLU A 125 4.72 -18.00 -22.75
CA GLU A 125 5.68 -17.34 -23.63
C GLU A 125 6.76 -16.50 -22.91
N GLY A 126 6.82 -16.56 -21.57
CA GLY A 126 8.04 -16.22 -20.83
C GLY A 126 8.40 -14.72 -20.77
N ARG A 127 7.41 -13.82 -20.77
CA ARG A 127 7.66 -12.42 -20.43
C ARG A 127 6.78 -12.03 -19.24
N ALA A 128 7.39 -11.88 -18.07
CA ALA A 128 6.73 -11.22 -16.94
C ALA A 128 6.39 -9.79 -17.37
N LYS A 129 5.09 -9.53 -17.59
CA LYS A 129 4.60 -8.20 -17.94
C LYS A 129 4.00 -7.59 -16.68
N PHE A 130 4.50 -6.41 -16.29
CA PHE A 130 3.83 -5.61 -15.28
C PHE A 130 2.46 -5.17 -15.82
N GLU A 131 1.40 -5.33 -15.03
CA GLU A 131 0.07 -4.83 -15.41
C GLU A 131 0.12 -3.30 -15.60
N PRO A 132 -0.66 -2.74 -16.55
CA PRO A 132 -0.77 -1.29 -16.73
C PRO A 132 -1.10 -0.60 -15.39
N GLY A 133 -0.24 0.32 -14.95
CA GLY A 133 -0.40 1.05 -13.68
C GLY A 133 0.60 0.68 -12.58
N PHE A 134 1.42 -0.36 -12.75
CA PHE A 134 2.44 -0.75 -11.76
C PHE A 134 3.67 0.19 -11.74
N VAL A 135 4.20 0.53 -12.92
CA VAL A 135 5.14 1.66 -13.03
C VAL A 135 4.31 2.93 -13.09
N ASN A 136 4.22 3.62 -11.96
CA ASN A 136 3.74 4.99 -11.94
C ASN A 136 4.57 5.75 -12.98
N ASN A 137 3.91 6.43 -13.92
CA ASN A 137 4.51 7.15 -15.05
C ASN A 137 5.43 8.33 -14.60
N SER A 138 5.74 8.39 -13.31
CA SER A 138 6.44 9.45 -12.59
C SER A 138 7.84 9.04 -12.09
N LEU A 139 8.31 7.81 -12.32
CA LEU A 139 9.66 7.36 -11.94
C LEU A 139 10.59 7.07 -13.14
N VAL A 140 10.18 7.43 -14.35
CA VAL A 140 11.17 7.67 -15.41
C VAL A 140 11.85 8.97 -15.00
N ALA A 141 13.04 8.87 -14.41
CA ALA A 141 13.90 10.03 -14.22
C ALA A 141 13.95 10.78 -15.56
N ALA A 142 13.76 12.10 -15.53
CA ALA A 142 13.64 12.93 -16.73
C ALA A 142 14.82 12.78 -17.72
N ASP A 143 15.92 12.17 -17.28
CA ASP A 143 17.16 11.96 -18.02
C ASP A 143 17.35 10.54 -18.58
N ILE A 144 16.33 9.68 -18.59
CA ILE A 144 16.41 8.41 -19.33
C ILE A 144 16.15 8.73 -20.81
N ASP A 145 17.24 9.02 -21.53
CA ASP A 145 17.24 9.14 -22.98
C ASP A 145 16.75 7.81 -23.60
N ALA A 146 15.64 7.87 -24.33
CA ALA A 146 14.98 6.74 -24.98
C ALA A 146 15.91 5.98 -25.96
N SER A 147 17.03 6.59 -26.35
CA SER A 147 18.10 5.99 -27.15
C SER A 147 18.84 4.83 -26.46
N LYS A 148 18.74 4.70 -25.14
CA LYS A 148 19.43 3.66 -24.35
C LYS A 148 18.63 2.37 -24.16
N ILE A 149 17.42 2.29 -24.70
CA ILE A 149 16.69 1.01 -24.81
C ILE A 149 17.19 0.33 -26.10
N THR A 150 18.36 -0.27 -26.03
CA THR A 150 18.97 -1.01 -27.13
C THR A 150 18.16 -2.28 -27.40
N SER A 151 17.24 -2.25 -28.37
CA SER A 151 16.62 -3.46 -28.91
C SER A 151 17.10 -3.72 -30.33
N GLY A 152 17.83 -4.83 -30.52
CA GLY A 152 17.97 -5.53 -31.80
C GLY A 152 18.99 -4.95 -32.79
N VAL A 153 19.69 -5.85 -33.48
CA VAL A 153 20.80 -5.59 -34.40
C VAL A 153 20.38 -4.69 -35.57
N PHE A 154 21.21 -3.68 -35.90
CA PHE A 154 21.08 -2.90 -37.14
C PHE A 154 21.29 -3.82 -38.37
N ASP A 155 20.32 -3.84 -39.29
CA ASP A 155 20.48 -4.50 -40.58
C ASP A 155 21.51 -3.73 -41.43
N VAL A 156 22.66 -4.36 -41.68
CA VAL A 156 23.81 -3.81 -42.43
C VAL A 156 23.40 -3.32 -43.82
N ALA A 157 22.29 -3.80 -44.37
CA ALA A 157 21.80 -3.42 -45.69
C ALA A 157 21.12 -2.03 -45.76
N ARG A 158 21.01 -1.27 -44.66
CA ARG A 158 20.26 0.01 -44.62
C ARG A 158 21.04 1.22 -44.10
N ILE A 159 22.36 1.19 -44.18
CA ILE A 159 23.17 2.41 -44.02
C ILE A 159 23.44 2.97 -45.43
N PRO A 160 22.83 4.10 -45.84
CA PRO A 160 23.27 4.84 -47.04
C PRO A 160 24.67 5.44 -46.85
#